data_AF-A0A6G3DHN2-F1
#
_entry.id   AF-A0A6G3DHN2-F1
#
_cell.length_a   1.000
_cell.length_b   1.000
_cell.length_c   1.000
_cell.angle_alpha   90.00
_cell.angle_beta   90.00
_cell.angle_gamma   90.00
#
_symmetry.space_group_name_H-M   'P 1'
#
loop_
_entity.id
_entity.type
_entity.pdbx_description
1 polymer ?
#
loop_
_entity_poly.entity_id
_entity_poly.type
_entity_poly.pdbx_seq_one_letter_code
_entity_poly.pdbx_strand_id
1 'polypeptide(L)'
;QTQVMYATHSPVFIDPSDYQQVRRLYRVGGGEHPEVSLRALTETELRQSVDDHVSEKSIARRGATRYVKELAEALFADVAVLVEGATDESVLLAFAERQGLSLGAEGICVVNAEGKGNMILCHAILTGFGVRCHLVFDADTGPRRVADADTDKKTARLRDNIAKNGRIFSYLRVTGEASPTSASEATHTVFADDLDSYLKDDWPAWNARRLELIARGEGYVDGKHGPTYAEAARTADGEPKLLHELMENVRAIAGQPTPRA
;
A
#
# COMPACT_ATOMS: atom_id res chain seq x y z
N GLN A 1 5.47 33.14 -24.31
CA GLN A 1 4.95 31.98 -23.57
C GLN A 1 5.72 30.76 -24.04
N THR A 2 6.25 29.94 -23.13
CA THR A 2 7.08 28.77 -23.49
C THR A 2 6.37 27.51 -22.98
N GLN A 3 6.24 26.51 -23.85
CA GLN A 3 5.78 25.18 -23.49
C GLN A 3 7.00 24.24 -23.45
N VAL A 4 7.09 23.40 -22.42
CA VAL A 4 8.19 22.44 -22.26
C VAL A 4 7.59 21.03 -22.25
N MET A 5 8.19 20.14 -23.04
CA MET A 5 7.88 18.71 -23.06
C MET A 5 9.19 17.94 -22.94
N TYR A 6 9.22 16.92 -22.09
CA TYR A 6 10.39 16.08 -21.87
C TYR A 6 9.97 14.68 -21.47
N ALA A 7 10.89 13.72 -21.61
CA ALA A 7 10.79 12.39 -21.01
C ALA A 7 11.76 12.32 -19.83
N THR A 8 11.38 11.60 -18.78
CA THR A 8 12.19 11.46 -17.57
C THR A 8 12.16 10.00 -17.08
N HIS A 9 13.26 9.56 -16.50
CA HIS A 9 13.35 8.35 -15.67
C HIS A 9 13.50 8.68 -14.18
N SER A 10 13.47 9.97 -13.83
CA SER A 10 13.61 10.45 -12.48
C SER A 10 12.27 10.97 -11.95
N PRO A 11 11.83 10.48 -10.76
CA PRO A 11 10.60 10.92 -10.12
C PRO A 11 10.66 12.39 -9.69
N VAL A 12 11.85 12.98 -9.55
CA VAL A 12 12.03 14.40 -9.16
C VAL A 12 11.42 15.37 -10.17
N PHE A 13 11.29 14.95 -11.43
CA PHE A 13 10.65 15.76 -12.47
C PHE A 13 9.14 15.57 -12.54
N ILE A 14 8.57 14.61 -11.82
CA ILE A 14 7.14 14.45 -11.76
C ILE A 14 6.63 15.29 -10.58
N ASP A 15 5.64 16.15 -10.84
CA ASP A 15 4.83 16.75 -9.80
C ASP A 15 3.47 16.04 -9.75
N PRO A 16 3.26 15.10 -8.82
CA PRO A 16 1.98 14.42 -8.68
C PRO A 16 0.82 15.33 -8.25
N SER A 17 1.11 16.53 -7.72
CA SER A 17 0.09 17.55 -7.47
C SER A 17 -0.60 17.97 -8.75
N ASP A 18 0.18 18.03 -9.83
CA ASP A 18 -0.23 18.35 -11.18
C ASP A 18 -0.07 17.14 -12.11
N TYR A 19 -0.58 15.99 -11.65
CA TYR A 19 -0.58 14.75 -12.42
C TYR A 19 -1.23 14.90 -13.81
N GLN A 20 -2.06 15.92 -14.03
CA GLN A 20 -2.71 16.20 -15.32
C GLN A 20 -1.69 16.49 -16.42
N GLN A 21 -0.47 16.91 -16.07
CA GLN A 21 0.64 17.10 -17.01
C GLN A 21 1.39 15.80 -17.33
N VAL A 22 1.20 14.75 -16.53
CA VAL A 22 1.92 13.48 -16.67
C VAL A 22 1.33 12.66 -17.81
N ARG A 23 2.21 12.07 -18.59
CA ARG A 23 1.87 11.09 -19.64
C ARG A 23 2.73 9.85 -19.39
N ARG A 24 2.09 8.73 -19.05
CA ARG A 24 2.78 7.45 -18.83
C ARG A 24 2.77 6.64 -20.11
N LEU A 25 3.94 6.42 -20.69
CA LEU A 25 4.15 5.49 -21.80
C LEU A 25 4.51 4.12 -21.23
N TYR A 26 3.86 3.07 -21.70
CA TYR A 26 4.13 1.70 -21.26
C TYR A 26 3.97 0.71 -22.40
N ARG A 27 4.65 -0.42 -22.30
CA ARG A 27 4.56 -1.51 -23.29
C ARG A 27 3.33 -2.34 -23.01
N VAL A 28 2.54 -2.61 -24.05
CA VAL A 28 1.43 -3.57 -23.98
C VAL A 28 2.00 -4.98 -24.12
N GLY A 29 1.62 -5.87 -23.22
CA GLY A 29 2.04 -7.26 -23.23
C GLY A 29 1.11 -8.14 -24.08
N GLY A 30 1.63 -9.28 -24.55
CA GLY A 30 0.81 -10.34 -25.16
C GLY A 30 0.45 -10.16 -26.65
N GLY A 31 0.93 -9.10 -27.32
CA GLY A 31 0.75 -8.92 -28.77
C GLY A 31 1.83 -9.60 -29.62
N GLU A 32 1.53 -9.89 -30.89
CA GLU A 32 2.50 -10.44 -31.87
C GLU A 32 3.64 -9.45 -32.21
N HIS A 33 3.42 -8.16 -31.99
CA HIS A 33 4.37 -7.08 -32.28
C HIS A 33 4.55 -6.15 -31.07
N PRO A 34 5.72 -5.51 -30.91
CA PRO A 34 5.93 -4.50 -29.88
C PRO A 34 4.89 -3.37 -29.99
N GLU A 35 4.07 -3.23 -28.95
CA GLU A 35 3.08 -2.16 -28.87
C GLU A 35 3.36 -1.28 -27.64
N VAL A 36 3.16 0.03 -27.82
CA VAL A 36 3.26 1.03 -26.77
C VAL A 36 1.92 1.73 -26.64
N SER A 37 1.44 1.86 -25.40
CA SER A 37 0.25 2.63 -25.07
C SER A 37 0.63 3.84 -24.23
N LEU A 38 -0.22 4.86 -24.29
CA LEU A 38 -0.11 6.07 -23.50
C LEU A 38 -1.31 6.14 -22.54
N ARG A 39 -1.05 6.43 -21.27
CA ARG A 39 -2.07 6.79 -20.29
C ARG A 39 -1.87 8.21 -19.80
N ALA A 40 -2.99 8.89 -19.63
CA ALA A 40 -3.11 10.18 -18.96
C ALA A 40 -4.33 10.06 -18.04
N LEU A 41 -4.28 10.78 -16.91
CA LEU A 41 -5.40 10.86 -15.99
C LEU A 41 -5.93 12.29 -15.97
N THR A 42 -7.19 12.46 -16.34
CA THR A 42 -7.91 13.72 -16.16
C THR A 42 -8.56 13.77 -14.77
N GLU A 43 -8.86 14.97 -14.30
CA GLU A 43 -9.57 15.11 -13.02
C GLU A 43 -11.01 14.60 -13.09
N THR A 44 -11.66 14.64 -14.26
CA THR A 44 -12.97 14.02 -14.47
C THR A 44 -12.90 12.50 -14.31
N GLU A 45 -11.93 11.83 -14.93
CA GLU A 45 -11.72 10.39 -14.79
C GLU A 45 -11.39 10.01 -13.35
N LEU A 46 -10.53 10.80 -12.67
CA LEU A 46 -10.23 10.56 -11.26
C LEU A 46 -11.50 10.62 -10.40
N ARG A 47 -12.32 11.67 -10.57
CA ARG A 47 -13.58 11.85 -9.83
C ARG A 47 -14.56 10.71 -10.07
N GLN A 48 -14.69 10.28 -11.32
CA GLN A 48 -15.53 9.14 -11.68
C GLN A 48 -15.01 7.83 -11.07
N SER A 49 -13.69 7.65 -11.00
CA SER A 49 -13.10 6.41 -10.46
C SER A 49 -13.28 6.26 -8.95
N VAL A 50 -13.37 7.37 -8.21
CA VAL A 50 -13.51 7.33 -6.75
C VAL A 50 -14.96 7.36 -6.27
N ASP A 51 -15.94 7.68 -7.12
CA ASP A 51 -17.39 7.54 -6.90
C ASP A 51 -17.84 7.84 -5.45
N ASP A 52 -17.60 9.06 -4.98
CA ASP A 52 -17.89 9.56 -3.62
C ASP A 52 -17.12 8.90 -2.45
N HIS A 53 -16.25 7.92 -2.70
CA HIS A 53 -15.38 7.33 -1.68
C HIS A 53 -14.26 8.27 -1.20
N VAL A 54 -13.97 9.33 -1.95
CA VAL A 54 -12.98 10.34 -1.58
C VAL A 54 -13.63 11.71 -1.59
N SER A 55 -13.45 12.48 -0.51
CA SER A 55 -14.02 13.82 -0.43
C SER A 55 -13.38 14.77 -1.45
N GLU A 56 -14.16 15.72 -1.97
CA GLU A 56 -13.69 16.81 -2.84
C GLU A 56 -12.46 17.53 -2.30
N LYS A 57 -12.45 17.76 -0.98
CA LYS A 57 -11.36 18.42 -0.28
C LYS A 57 -10.07 17.59 -0.34
N SER A 58 -10.17 16.27 -0.24
CA SER A 58 -9.03 15.36 -0.37
C SER A 58 -8.50 15.35 -1.80
N ILE A 59 -9.39 15.32 -2.80
CA ILE A 59 -9.00 15.41 -4.22
C ILE A 59 -8.31 16.76 -4.50
N ALA A 60 -8.83 17.86 -3.98
CA ALA A 60 -8.21 19.19 -4.15
C ALA A 60 -6.86 19.33 -3.44
N ARG A 61 -6.65 18.63 -2.33
CA ARG A 61 -5.42 18.69 -1.51
C ARG A 61 -4.40 17.61 -1.82
N ARG A 62 -4.66 16.76 -2.81
CA ARG A 62 -3.78 15.67 -3.27
C ARG A 62 -2.29 16.04 -3.28
N GLY A 63 -1.94 17.22 -3.82
CA GLY A 63 -0.56 17.70 -3.94
C GLY A 63 0.11 18.23 -2.67
N ALA A 64 -0.65 18.39 -1.59
CA ALA A 64 -0.13 18.82 -0.29
C ALA A 64 0.17 17.64 0.64
N THR A 65 0.00 16.40 0.17
CA THR A 65 0.16 15.18 0.98
C THR A 65 1.60 14.66 0.89
N ARG A 66 2.14 13.99 1.92
CA ARG A 66 3.57 13.66 1.91
C ARG A 66 3.90 12.41 1.08
N TYR A 67 2.91 11.57 0.77
CA TYR A 67 3.07 10.43 -0.16
C TYR A 67 3.39 10.82 -1.63
N VAL A 68 3.43 12.11 -1.95
CA VAL A 68 3.66 12.63 -3.30
C VAL A 68 4.98 12.08 -3.87
N LYS A 69 6.05 11.96 -3.07
CA LYS A 69 7.31 11.43 -3.58
C LYS A 69 7.20 9.95 -3.99
N GLU A 70 6.60 9.15 -3.14
CA GLU A 70 6.39 7.71 -3.33
C GLU A 70 5.43 7.45 -4.50
N LEU A 71 4.44 8.33 -4.68
CA LEU A 71 3.53 8.28 -5.82
C LEU A 71 4.26 8.54 -7.15
N ALA A 72 5.20 9.49 -7.18
CA ALA A 72 6.03 9.75 -8.37
C ALA A 72 6.93 8.54 -8.70
N GLU A 73 7.49 7.87 -7.70
CA GLU A 73 8.28 6.64 -7.86
C GLU A 73 7.40 5.50 -8.42
N ALA A 74 6.20 5.33 -7.88
CA ALA A 74 5.28 4.27 -8.28
C ALA A 74 4.74 4.40 -9.72
N LEU A 75 4.78 5.60 -10.33
CA LEU A 75 4.43 5.78 -11.75
C LEU A 75 5.40 5.06 -12.70
N PHE A 76 6.61 4.73 -12.25
CA PHE A 76 7.57 3.92 -13.01
C PHE A 76 7.40 2.41 -12.80
N ALA A 77 6.59 1.99 -11.82
CA ALA A 77 6.38 0.59 -11.50
C ALA A 77 5.34 -0.07 -12.42
N ASP A 78 5.41 -1.40 -12.50
CA ASP A 78 4.37 -2.24 -13.09
C ASP A 78 3.26 -2.55 -12.06
N VAL A 79 3.64 -2.64 -10.79
CA VAL A 79 2.75 -2.87 -9.64
C VAL A 79 3.15 -1.98 -8.46
N ALA A 80 2.15 -1.38 -7.80
CA ALA A 80 2.31 -0.67 -6.54
C ALA A 80 1.62 -1.42 -5.39
N VAL A 81 2.34 -1.66 -4.30
CA VAL A 81 1.79 -2.17 -3.04
C VAL A 81 1.53 -0.98 -2.12
N LEU A 82 0.26 -0.60 -1.98
CA LEU A 82 -0.13 0.53 -1.14
C LEU A 82 -0.28 0.06 0.30
N VAL A 83 0.55 0.55 1.20
CA VAL A 83 0.48 0.24 2.64
C VAL A 83 -0.04 1.44 3.43
N GLU A 84 -0.60 1.18 4.61
CA GLU A 84 -1.14 2.25 5.46
C GLU A 84 -0.03 3.17 6.04
N GLY A 85 1.12 2.61 6.44
CA GLY A 85 2.14 3.37 7.16
C GLY A 85 3.59 2.91 6.91
N ALA A 86 4.52 3.69 7.46
CA ALA A 86 5.96 3.48 7.28
C ALA A 86 6.47 2.18 7.94
N THR A 87 5.83 1.71 9.01
CA THR A 87 6.17 0.42 9.63
C THR A 87 5.81 -0.75 8.75
N ASP A 88 4.66 -0.69 8.09
CA ASP A 88 4.16 -1.69 7.17
C ASP A 88 5.09 -1.79 5.97
N GLU A 89 5.43 -0.64 5.39
CA GLU A 89 6.44 -0.52 4.32
C GLU A 89 7.77 -1.17 4.74
N SER A 90 8.27 -0.82 5.93
CA SER A 90 9.55 -1.33 6.44
C SER A 90 9.55 -2.85 6.62
N VAL A 91 8.45 -3.42 7.12
CA VAL A 91 8.31 -4.87 7.29
C VAL A 91 8.24 -5.58 5.94
N LEU A 92 7.43 -5.08 4.99
CA LEU A 92 7.29 -5.71 3.68
C LEU A 92 8.59 -5.69 2.89
N LEU A 93 9.31 -4.56 2.87
CA LEU A 93 10.60 -4.45 2.19
C LEU A 93 11.65 -5.38 2.80
N ALA A 94 11.74 -5.42 4.12
CA ALA A 94 12.67 -6.31 4.84
C ALA A 94 12.33 -7.79 4.65
N PHE A 95 11.05 -8.13 4.65
CA PHE A 95 10.59 -9.49 4.41
C PHE A 95 10.92 -9.93 2.98
N ALA A 96 10.67 -9.08 1.97
CA ALA A 96 11.04 -9.37 0.59
C ALA A 96 12.56 -9.55 0.41
N GLU A 97 13.36 -8.68 1.03
CA GLU A 97 14.83 -8.78 1.03
C GLU A 97 15.29 -10.12 1.63
N ARG A 98 14.70 -10.52 2.77
CA ARG A 98 14.96 -11.82 3.40
C ARG A 98 14.62 -12.99 2.47
N GLN A 99 13.55 -12.89 1.68
CA GLN A 99 13.19 -13.89 0.67
C GLN A 99 14.11 -13.88 -0.56
N GLY A 100 15.13 -13.02 -0.60
CA GLY A 100 16.01 -12.84 -1.75
C GLY A 100 15.33 -12.17 -2.94
N LEU A 101 14.20 -11.49 -2.72
CA LEU A 101 13.42 -10.84 -3.76
C LEU A 101 13.90 -9.39 -3.95
N SER A 102 14.15 -9.02 -5.20
CA SER A 102 14.38 -7.63 -5.58
C SER A 102 13.11 -7.05 -6.17
N LEU A 103 12.23 -6.51 -5.32
CA LEU A 103 10.93 -5.97 -5.74
C LEU A 103 11.07 -4.96 -6.89
N GLY A 104 12.05 -4.06 -6.80
CA GLY A 104 12.32 -3.08 -7.87
C GLY A 104 12.73 -3.73 -9.19
N ALA A 105 13.50 -4.83 -9.18
CA ALA A 105 13.84 -5.56 -10.40
C ALA A 105 12.65 -6.32 -11.00
N GLU A 106 11.66 -6.66 -10.17
CA GLU A 106 10.38 -7.24 -10.58
C GLU A 106 9.32 -6.18 -10.94
N GLY A 107 9.68 -4.90 -10.99
CA GLY A 107 8.76 -3.81 -11.32
C GLY A 107 7.73 -3.51 -10.22
N ILE A 108 8.01 -3.90 -8.97
CA ILE A 108 7.14 -3.71 -7.81
C ILE A 108 7.66 -2.56 -6.95
N CYS A 109 6.78 -1.61 -6.61
CA CYS A 109 7.07 -0.50 -5.71
C CYS A 109 6.15 -0.57 -4.48
N VAL A 110 6.70 -0.48 -3.26
CA VAL A 110 5.89 -0.34 -2.04
C VAL A 110 5.70 1.16 -1.77
N VAL A 111 4.47 1.56 -1.50
CA VAL A 111 4.08 2.97 -1.35
C VAL A 111 3.34 3.15 -0.03
N ASN A 112 3.91 3.95 0.86
CA ASN A 112 3.22 4.39 2.07
C ASN A 112 2.17 5.45 1.73
N ALA A 113 0.89 5.12 1.93
CA ALA A 113 -0.22 6.03 1.67
C ALA A 113 -0.43 7.07 2.78
N GLU A 114 0.28 6.98 3.91
CA GLU A 114 0.12 7.83 5.09
C GLU A 114 -1.31 7.81 5.67
N GLY A 115 -1.84 6.61 5.83
CA GLY A 115 -3.14 6.37 6.45
C GLY A 115 -4.18 5.86 5.47
N LYS A 116 -5.10 5.04 6.02
CA LYS A 116 -6.21 4.41 5.30
C LYS A 116 -7.03 5.36 4.41
N GLY A 117 -7.23 6.60 4.87
CA GLY A 117 -8.03 7.61 4.15
C GLY A 117 -7.44 8.05 2.81
N ASN A 118 -6.13 7.91 2.63
CA ASN A 118 -5.42 8.31 1.40
C ASN A 118 -5.29 7.17 0.40
N MET A 119 -5.37 5.91 0.86
CA MET A 119 -5.13 4.72 0.03
C MET A 119 -6.01 4.68 -1.21
N ILE A 120 -7.30 5.03 -1.08
CA ILE A 120 -8.24 5.06 -2.21
C ILE A 120 -7.80 6.08 -3.27
N LEU A 121 -7.35 7.26 -2.84
CA LEU A 121 -6.90 8.30 -3.75
C LEU A 121 -5.57 7.92 -4.44
N CYS A 122 -4.62 7.36 -3.69
CA CYS A 122 -3.36 6.84 -4.26
C CYS A 122 -3.64 5.75 -5.29
N HIS A 123 -4.51 4.78 -4.95
CA HIS A 123 -4.92 3.71 -5.84
C HIS A 123 -5.58 4.25 -7.11
N ALA A 124 -6.53 5.18 -6.98
CA ALA A 124 -7.23 5.76 -8.11
C ALA A 124 -6.29 6.49 -9.07
N ILE A 125 -5.32 7.24 -8.53
CA ILE A 125 -4.33 7.94 -9.36
C ILE A 125 -3.46 6.93 -10.11
N LEU A 126 -2.87 5.96 -9.40
CA LEU A 126 -1.97 4.96 -9.99
C LEU A 126 -2.66 4.10 -11.04
N THR A 127 -3.85 3.57 -10.73
CA THR A 127 -4.64 2.78 -11.67
C THR A 127 -5.12 3.61 -12.87
N GLY A 128 -5.40 4.90 -12.68
CA GLY A 128 -5.65 5.85 -13.76
C GLY A 128 -4.50 5.98 -14.76
N PHE A 129 -3.26 5.84 -14.29
CA PHE A 129 -2.06 5.77 -15.14
C PHE A 129 -1.73 4.34 -15.63
N GLY A 130 -2.56 3.36 -15.31
CA GLY A 130 -2.35 1.96 -15.67
C GLY A 130 -1.27 1.27 -14.84
N VAL A 131 -0.96 1.77 -13.65
CA VAL A 131 -0.15 1.04 -12.66
C VAL A 131 -1.10 0.13 -11.87
N ARG A 132 -0.82 -1.17 -11.87
CA ARG A 132 -1.64 -2.13 -11.11
C ARG A 132 -1.33 -1.96 -9.63
N CYS A 133 -2.32 -2.20 -8.77
CA CYS A 133 -2.16 -1.95 -7.35
C CYS A 133 -2.63 -3.13 -6.50
N HIS A 134 -2.02 -3.28 -5.32
CA HIS A 134 -2.45 -4.18 -4.27
C HIS A 134 -2.49 -3.40 -2.94
N LEU A 135 -3.62 -3.38 -2.25
CA LEU A 135 -3.78 -2.64 -0.99
C LEU A 135 -3.40 -3.51 0.20
N VAL A 136 -2.70 -2.96 1.18
CA VAL A 136 -2.37 -3.63 2.45
C VAL A 136 -2.82 -2.72 3.58
N PHE A 137 -3.81 -3.16 4.36
CA PHE A 137 -4.40 -2.33 5.40
C PHE A 137 -4.86 -3.13 6.61
N ASP A 138 -4.91 -2.44 7.74
CA ASP A 138 -5.41 -2.99 9.00
C ASP A 138 -6.94 -2.90 9.01
N ALA A 139 -7.66 -3.86 9.57
CA ALA A 139 -9.10 -3.74 9.76
C ALA A 139 -9.45 -3.09 11.11
N ASP A 140 -8.48 -2.93 12.02
CA ASP A 140 -8.66 -2.31 13.33
C ASP A 140 -9.90 -2.83 14.08
N THR A 141 -10.19 -4.13 13.95
CA THR A 141 -11.36 -4.74 14.62
C THR A 141 -11.21 -4.74 16.15
N GLY A 142 -10.02 -4.39 16.63
CA GLY A 142 -9.66 -4.27 18.03
C GLY A 142 -9.24 -5.63 18.60
N PRO A 143 -8.49 -5.63 19.71
CA PRO A 143 -8.11 -6.87 20.35
C PRO A 143 -9.36 -7.66 20.76
N ARG A 144 -9.38 -8.97 20.47
CA ARG A 144 -10.41 -9.93 20.94
C ARG A 144 -10.64 -9.90 22.46
N ARG A 145 -9.74 -9.27 23.21
CA ARG A 145 -9.72 -9.24 24.68
C ARG A 145 -9.31 -7.88 25.22
N VAL A 146 -10.22 -6.92 25.35
CA VAL A 146 -10.12 -5.89 26.42
C VAL A 146 -11.52 -5.37 26.75
N ALA A 147 -12.11 -5.95 27.80
CA ALA A 147 -12.99 -5.24 28.73
C ALA A 147 -12.12 -4.20 29.46
N ASP A 148 -12.69 -3.03 29.82
CA ASP A 148 -12.08 -2.03 30.71
C ASP A 148 -11.47 -0.75 30.08
N ALA A 149 -12.16 -0.13 29.12
CA ALA A 149 -11.98 1.31 28.83
C ALA A 149 -13.30 1.97 28.36
N ASP A 150 -13.45 3.27 28.67
CA ASP A 150 -14.55 4.21 28.34
C ASP A 150 -15.33 3.82 27.06
N THR A 151 -16.41 3.05 27.25
CA THR A 151 -17.08 2.23 26.23
C THR A 151 -17.53 3.04 25.01
N ASP A 152 -17.93 4.29 25.21
CA ASP A 152 -18.53 5.11 24.15
C ASP A 152 -17.50 5.58 23.12
N LYS A 153 -16.31 6.02 23.55
CA LYS A 153 -15.24 6.46 22.64
C LYS A 153 -14.66 5.29 21.85
N LYS A 154 -14.51 4.11 22.49
CA LYS A 154 -14.03 2.89 21.83
C LYS A 154 -15.05 2.41 20.79
N THR A 155 -16.34 2.44 21.14
CA THR A 155 -17.42 2.09 20.21
C THR A 155 -17.49 3.05 19.01
N ALA A 156 -17.31 4.35 19.23
CA ALA A 156 -17.28 5.34 18.15
C ALA A 156 -16.09 5.13 17.21
N ARG A 157 -14.88 4.86 17.75
CA ARG A 157 -13.69 4.53 16.95
C ARG A 157 -13.87 3.25 16.15
N LEU A 158 -14.41 2.20 16.77
CA LEU A 158 -14.69 0.94 16.07
C LEU A 158 -15.68 1.15 14.92
N ARG A 159 -16.75 1.92 15.11
CA ARG A 159 -17.69 2.28 14.05
C ARG A 159 -17.03 3.05 12.91
N ASP A 160 -16.15 4.00 13.23
CA ASP A 160 -15.39 4.76 12.24
C ASP A 160 -14.44 3.85 11.43
N ASN A 161 -13.75 2.92 12.10
CA ASN A 161 -12.89 1.94 11.45
C ASN A 161 -13.68 0.99 10.53
N ILE A 162 -14.81 0.45 11.00
CA ILE A 162 -15.72 -0.37 10.18
C ILE A 162 -16.17 0.43 8.94
N ALA A 163 -16.54 1.70 9.11
CA ALA A 163 -16.96 2.54 7.99
C ALA A 163 -15.82 2.81 6.99
N LYS A 164 -14.58 3.02 7.46
CA LYS A 164 -13.40 3.19 6.61
C LYS A 164 -13.05 1.92 5.84
N ASN A 165 -13.08 0.75 6.49
CA ASN A 165 -12.83 -0.53 5.85
C ASN A 165 -13.91 -0.84 4.81
N GLY A 166 -15.18 -0.65 5.19
CA GLY A 166 -16.33 -0.81 4.28
C GLY A 166 -16.20 0.06 3.04
N ARG A 167 -15.64 1.27 3.18
CA ARG A 167 -15.35 2.15 2.04
C ARG A 167 -14.27 1.58 1.11
N ILE A 168 -13.20 1.00 1.65
CA ILE A 168 -12.16 0.34 0.84
C ILE A 168 -12.76 -0.87 0.11
N PHE A 169 -13.48 -1.74 0.81
CA PHE A 169 -14.10 -2.91 0.19
C PHE A 169 -15.10 -2.52 -0.91
N SER A 170 -15.96 -1.53 -0.64
CA SER A 170 -16.89 -0.98 -1.64
C SER A 170 -16.15 -0.43 -2.85
N TYR A 171 -15.09 0.35 -2.63
CA TYR A 171 -14.26 0.92 -3.70
C TYR A 171 -13.61 -0.16 -4.57
N LEU A 172 -13.04 -1.19 -3.94
CA LEU A 172 -12.45 -2.34 -4.63
C LEU A 172 -13.50 -3.28 -5.25
N ARG A 173 -14.79 -3.03 -5.03
CA ARG A 173 -15.92 -3.87 -5.48
C ARG A 173 -15.83 -5.32 -5.00
N VAL A 174 -15.33 -5.51 -3.79
CA VAL A 174 -15.26 -6.82 -3.13
C VAL A 174 -16.22 -6.87 -1.96
N THR A 175 -16.74 -8.06 -1.66
CA THR A 175 -17.58 -8.26 -0.47
C THR A 175 -16.69 -8.23 0.76
N GLY A 176 -16.84 -7.21 1.59
CA GLY A 176 -16.15 -7.08 2.86
C GLY A 176 -17.04 -7.46 4.04
N GLU A 177 -16.49 -8.24 4.98
CA GLU A 177 -17.13 -8.43 6.27
C GLU A 177 -16.88 -7.22 7.19
N ALA A 178 -17.78 -6.97 8.13
CA ALA A 178 -17.59 -5.91 9.11
C ALA A 178 -16.39 -6.17 10.05
N SER A 179 -15.97 -7.43 10.18
CA SER A 179 -14.83 -7.86 10.98
C SER A 179 -14.06 -8.94 10.22
N PRO A 180 -13.31 -8.54 9.18
CA PRO A 180 -12.60 -9.50 8.33
C PRO A 180 -11.51 -10.20 9.13
N THR A 181 -11.29 -11.47 8.80
CA THR A 181 -10.11 -12.22 9.25
C THR A 181 -8.89 -11.84 8.42
N SER A 182 -7.68 -12.03 8.96
CA SER A 182 -6.47 -11.72 8.21
C SER A 182 -6.36 -12.62 6.98
N ALA A 183 -6.25 -12.03 5.79
CA ALA A 183 -6.22 -12.75 4.52
C ALA A 183 -5.53 -11.92 3.44
N SER A 184 -4.88 -12.60 2.49
CA SER A 184 -4.28 -11.99 1.30
C SER A 184 -5.03 -12.49 0.07
N GLU A 185 -5.80 -11.60 -0.53
CA GLU A 185 -6.59 -11.81 -1.73
C GLU A 185 -5.87 -11.24 -2.97
N ALA A 186 -6.47 -11.38 -4.15
CA ALA A 186 -5.84 -10.91 -5.40
C ALA A 186 -5.57 -9.39 -5.41
N THR A 187 -6.47 -8.56 -4.85
CA THR A 187 -6.38 -7.08 -4.91
C THR A 187 -5.94 -6.42 -3.61
N HIS A 188 -5.98 -7.17 -2.50
CA HIS A 188 -5.65 -6.61 -1.19
C HIS A 188 -5.22 -7.68 -0.18
N THR A 189 -4.47 -7.25 0.81
CA THR A 189 -4.22 -7.96 2.06
C THR A 189 -4.82 -7.16 3.19
N VAL A 190 -5.59 -7.82 4.05
CA VAL A 190 -6.17 -7.22 5.24
C VAL A 190 -5.63 -7.94 6.48
N PHE A 191 -5.23 -7.19 7.50
CA PHE A 191 -4.94 -7.72 8.83
C PHE A 191 -6.18 -7.53 9.71
N ALA A 192 -6.63 -8.56 10.43
CA ALA A 192 -7.87 -8.50 11.21
C ALA A 192 -7.86 -7.40 12.28
N ASP A 193 -6.75 -7.25 13.00
CA ASP A 193 -6.55 -6.15 13.94
C ASP A 193 -5.58 -5.15 13.32
N ASP A 194 -4.28 -5.38 13.50
CA ASP A 194 -3.23 -4.68 12.78
C ASP A 194 -2.05 -5.61 12.45
N LEU A 195 -1.12 -5.15 11.60
CA LEU A 195 0.10 -5.88 11.27
C LEU A 195 0.94 -6.24 12.51
N ASP A 196 0.99 -5.40 13.53
CA ASP A 196 1.81 -5.62 14.72
C ASP A 196 1.28 -6.78 15.58
N SER A 197 -0.04 -6.82 15.80
CA SER A 197 -0.77 -7.92 16.41
C SER A 197 -0.57 -9.21 15.61
N TYR A 198 -0.70 -9.16 14.27
CA TYR A 198 -0.45 -10.32 13.41
C TYR A 198 0.98 -10.85 13.56
N LEU A 199 1.99 -9.98 13.49
CA LEU A 199 3.39 -10.40 13.62
C LEU A 199 3.68 -11.01 14.99
N LYS A 200 3.05 -10.53 16.07
CA LYS A 200 3.22 -11.11 17.41
C LYS A 200 2.60 -12.50 17.53
N ASP A 201 1.43 -12.69 16.96
CA ASP A 201 0.65 -13.93 17.10
C ASP A 201 1.16 -15.01 16.12
N ASP A 202 1.40 -14.64 14.87
CA ASP A 202 1.74 -15.56 13.77
C ASP A 202 3.25 -15.60 13.44
N TRP A 203 4.05 -14.67 13.98
CA TRP A 203 5.52 -14.71 13.93
C TRP A 203 6.18 -14.42 15.29
N PRO A 204 5.98 -15.26 16.33
CA PRO A 204 6.49 -14.96 17.69
C PRO A 204 8.00 -14.71 17.76
N ALA A 205 8.78 -15.38 16.90
CA ALA A 205 10.23 -15.19 16.78
C ALA A 205 10.61 -13.77 16.31
N TRP A 206 9.79 -13.13 15.47
CA TRP A 206 9.96 -11.72 15.11
C TRP A 206 9.81 -10.81 16.32
N ASN A 207 8.79 -11.03 17.15
CA ASN A 207 8.61 -10.20 18.35
C ASN A 207 9.73 -10.44 19.38
N ALA A 208 10.19 -11.69 19.54
CA ALA A 208 11.36 -12.01 20.36
C ALA A 208 12.61 -11.27 19.87
N ARG A 209 12.87 -11.29 18.55
CA ARG A 209 14.00 -10.59 17.93
C ARG A 209 13.89 -9.08 18.08
N ARG A 210 12.70 -8.51 17.89
CA ARG A 210 12.42 -7.07 18.13
C ARG A 210 12.76 -6.67 19.57
N LEU A 211 12.33 -7.45 20.56
CA LEU A 211 12.62 -7.18 21.97
C LEU A 211 14.12 -7.33 22.30
N GLU A 212 14.80 -8.29 21.68
CA GLU A 212 16.25 -8.47 21.81
C GLU A 212 17.03 -7.26 21.25
N LEU A 213 16.67 -6.76 20.06
CA LEU A 213 17.27 -5.56 19.47
C LEU A 213 17.13 -4.36 20.41
N ILE A 214 15.94 -4.19 21.00
CA ILE A 214 15.66 -3.13 21.98
C ILE A 214 16.55 -3.28 23.22
N ALA A 215 16.63 -4.50 23.78
CA ALA A 215 17.43 -4.77 24.97
C ALA A 215 18.93 -4.52 24.75
N ARG A 216 19.42 -4.64 23.51
CA ARG A 216 20.81 -4.35 23.11
C ARG A 216 21.08 -2.89 22.81
N GLY A 217 20.06 -2.03 22.80
CA GLY A 217 20.18 -0.63 22.38
C GLY A 217 20.31 -0.44 20.86
N GLU A 218 20.06 -1.50 20.08
CA GLU A 218 20.04 -1.49 18.61
C GLU A 218 18.62 -1.22 18.06
N GLY A 219 17.61 -1.30 18.94
CA GLY A 219 16.21 -1.06 18.63
C GLY A 219 15.60 0.08 19.44
N TYR A 220 14.51 0.64 18.93
CA TYR A 220 13.75 1.70 19.58
C TYR A 220 12.70 1.15 20.55
N VAL A 221 12.69 1.64 21.80
CA VAL A 221 11.83 1.17 22.89
C VAL A 221 10.38 1.66 22.73
N ASP A 222 10.20 2.90 22.27
CA ASP A 222 8.90 3.58 22.35
C ASP A 222 8.11 3.51 21.05
N GLY A 223 7.08 2.66 21.01
CA GLY A 223 6.10 2.63 19.94
C GLY A 223 6.57 1.96 18.64
N LYS A 224 5.89 2.32 17.54
CA LYS A 224 6.10 1.79 16.19
C LYS A 224 7.35 2.44 15.58
N HIS A 225 8.37 1.65 15.22
CA HIS A 225 9.63 2.14 14.66
C HIS A 225 10.10 1.28 13.48
N GLY A 226 9.98 1.81 12.26
CA GLY A 226 10.24 1.10 11.00
C GLY A 226 11.57 0.34 10.96
N PRO A 227 12.72 0.98 11.25
CA PRO A 227 14.03 0.30 11.22
C PRO A 227 14.13 -0.89 12.18
N THR A 228 13.56 -0.81 13.39
CA THR A 228 13.57 -1.94 14.34
C THR A 228 12.73 -3.10 13.79
N TYR A 229 11.58 -2.79 13.19
CA TYR A 229 10.65 -3.77 12.65
C TYR A 229 11.24 -4.48 11.44
N ALA A 230 11.88 -3.71 10.55
CA ALA A 230 12.63 -4.22 9.40
C ALA A 230 13.76 -5.15 9.83
N GLU A 231 14.57 -4.75 10.82
CA GLU A 231 15.68 -5.57 11.27
C GLU A 231 15.23 -6.87 11.93
N ALA A 232 14.15 -6.81 12.72
CA ALA A 232 13.52 -8.01 13.24
C ALA A 232 12.98 -8.91 12.11
N ALA A 233 12.34 -8.33 11.08
CA ALA A 233 11.84 -9.09 9.92
C ALA A 233 12.97 -9.72 9.11
N ARG A 234 14.13 -9.07 8.99
CA ARG A 234 15.31 -9.65 8.32
C ARG A 234 15.90 -10.84 9.08
N THR A 235 16.00 -10.73 10.39
CA THR A 235 16.90 -11.59 11.19
C THR A 235 16.20 -12.60 12.09
N ALA A 236 14.89 -12.52 12.29
CA ALA A 236 14.15 -13.48 13.11
C ALA A 236 14.13 -14.90 12.52
N ASP A 237 14.02 -15.92 13.34
CA ASP A 237 13.76 -17.28 12.86
C ASP A 237 12.30 -17.46 12.44
N GLY A 238 12.02 -18.46 11.59
CA GLY A 238 10.67 -18.72 11.07
C GLY A 238 10.13 -17.57 10.21
N GLU A 239 8.95 -17.77 9.63
CA GLU A 239 8.33 -16.82 8.69
C GLU A 239 6.79 -16.94 8.72
N PRO A 240 6.05 -15.83 8.60
CA PRO A 240 4.60 -15.83 8.67
C PRO A 240 3.98 -16.17 7.31
N LYS A 241 2.96 -17.03 7.32
CA LYS A 241 2.27 -17.50 6.12
C LYS A 241 1.65 -16.37 5.29
N LEU A 242 1.05 -15.38 5.94
CA LEU A 242 0.31 -14.32 5.24
C LEU A 242 1.23 -13.38 4.46
N LEU A 243 2.46 -13.12 4.93
CA LEU A 243 3.40 -12.29 4.17
C LEU A 243 3.92 -13.02 2.93
N HIS A 244 4.05 -14.35 2.98
CA HIS A 244 4.32 -15.16 1.78
C HIS A 244 3.18 -15.05 0.77
N GLU A 245 1.93 -15.23 1.21
CA GLU A 245 0.74 -15.10 0.34
C GLU A 245 0.63 -13.71 -0.29
N LEU A 246 0.93 -12.65 0.47
CA LEU A 246 0.99 -11.28 -0.04
C LEU A 246 2.04 -11.17 -1.16
N MET A 247 3.26 -11.64 -0.92
CA MET A 247 4.33 -11.57 -1.92
C MET A 247 4.00 -12.38 -3.18
N GLU A 248 3.43 -13.57 -3.02
CA GLU A 248 2.96 -14.39 -4.14
C GLU A 248 1.90 -13.67 -4.97
N ASN A 249 0.90 -13.06 -4.33
CA ASN A 249 -0.15 -12.31 -5.01
C ASN A 249 0.43 -11.10 -5.77
N VAL A 250 1.29 -10.31 -5.13
CA VAL A 250 1.88 -9.11 -5.77
C VAL A 250 2.75 -9.50 -6.97
N ARG A 251 3.55 -10.56 -6.85
CA ARG A 251 4.39 -11.06 -7.96
C ARG A 251 3.56 -11.67 -9.07
N ALA A 252 2.45 -12.35 -8.74
CA ALA A 252 1.50 -12.85 -9.73
C ALA A 252 0.87 -11.70 -10.53
N ILE A 253 0.55 -10.57 -9.87
CA ILE A 253 0.14 -9.35 -10.59
C ILE A 253 1.28 -8.89 -11.50
N ALA A 254 2.51 -8.75 -10.98
CA ALA A 254 3.63 -8.22 -11.75
C ALA A 254 3.92 -9.04 -13.03
N GLY A 255 3.84 -10.38 -12.93
CA GLY A 255 4.05 -11.29 -14.05
C GLY A 255 2.95 -11.31 -15.12
N GLN A 256 1.79 -10.70 -14.89
CA GLN A 256 0.74 -10.61 -15.91
C GLN A 256 1.11 -9.61 -17.01
N PRO A 257 0.77 -9.87 -18.29
CA PRO A 257 0.94 -8.90 -19.36
C PRO A 257 0.14 -7.63 -19.08
N THR A 258 0.75 -6.46 -19.25
CA THR A 258 0.03 -5.19 -19.11
C THR A 258 -0.97 -5.03 -20.26
N PRO A 259 -2.28 -4.91 -19.98
CA PRO A 259 -3.31 -4.86 -21.02
C PRO A 259 -3.28 -3.54 -21.80
N ARG A 260 -3.89 -3.57 -22.99
CA ARG A 260 -4.13 -2.38 -23.79
C ARG A 260 -5.08 -1.42 -23.05
N ALA A 261 -4.82 -0.13 -23.22
CA ALA A 261 -5.54 0.93 -22.53
C ALA A 261 -7.02 1.03 -22.89
#